data_AF-A0AAV3FDI5-F1
#
_entry.id   AF-A0AAV3FDI5-F1
#
_cell.length_a   1.000
_cell.length_b   1.000
_cell.length_c   1.000
_cell.angle_alpha   90.00
_cell.angle_beta   90.00
_cell.angle_gamma   90.00
#
_symmetry.space_group_name_H-M   'P 1'
#
loop_
_entity.id
_entity.type
_entity.pdbx_description
1 polymer ?
#
loop_
_entity_poly.entity_id
_entity_poly.type
_entity_poly.pdbx_seq_one_letter_code
_entity_poly.pdbx_strand_id
1 'polypeptide(L)'
;MKNLVEGWLKLYRSIQNHWLWEDKPFSRGQAFVDLLLMANHKDNKILFNGELIEVKRGSRITSLRQLSEAWGWSTKKTKKFLELLEKDNMITVKSDNKKTLVTIENYGVYQEVGNTEETQEKHQGNSEETQRKNKRNSKEIQKKTNKNDKERYKNDKERYKNDKERKEEESQPASPRFYPSPIHELLANSDSLSPVSYKTFFENADIREEVGVIQIKPENEFYKGAIKKYIPTLEIETHKKIEVI
;
A
#
# COMPACT_ATOMS: atom_id res chain seq x y z
N MET A 1 21.74 -9.81 -10.14
CA MET A 1 21.98 -10.74 -9.01
C MET A 1 21.93 -12.16 -9.55
N LYS A 2 22.91 -12.99 -9.22
CA LYS A 2 22.96 -14.41 -9.62
C LYS A 2 21.70 -15.15 -9.15
N ASN A 3 21.12 -15.99 -9.99
CA ASN A 3 20.02 -16.89 -9.63
C ASN A 3 20.51 -17.86 -8.55
N LEU A 4 20.12 -17.59 -7.30
CA LEU A 4 20.34 -18.46 -6.15
C LEU A 4 19.22 -19.52 -6.11
N VAL A 5 19.26 -20.49 -7.02
CA VAL A 5 18.51 -21.74 -6.81
C VAL A 5 19.42 -22.75 -6.11
N GLU A 6 20.05 -22.34 -5.01
CA GLU A 6 20.83 -23.25 -4.17
C GLU A 6 19.95 -23.76 -3.02
N GLY A 7 19.34 -24.91 -3.24
CA GLY A 7 18.67 -25.70 -2.20
C GLY A 7 17.16 -25.87 -2.40
N TRP A 8 16.75 -27.06 -2.86
CA TRP A 8 15.35 -27.48 -2.87
C TRP A 8 14.95 -28.06 -1.51
N LEU A 9 13.96 -27.48 -0.83
CA LEU A 9 13.42 -28.01 0.44
C LEU A 9 12.05 -28.64 0.22
N LYS A 10 11.94 -29.95 0.40
CA LYS A 10 10.67 -30.68 0.38
C LYS A 10 10.06 -30.71 1.78
N LEU A 11 8.93 -30.03 1.96
CA LEU A 11 8.21 -29.96 3.23
C LEU A 11 6.92 -30.78 3.18
N TYR A 12 6.72 -31.65 4.18
CA TYR A 12 5.45 -32.37 4.32
C TYR A 12 4.36 -31.44 4.86
N ARG A 13 3.17 -31.49 4.26
CA ARG A 13 2.00 -30.69 4.67
C ARG A 13 1.49 -31.00 6.07
N SER A 14 1.85 -32.16 6.62
CA SER A 14 1.56 -32.52 8.00
C SER A 14 2.18 -31.58 9.03
N ILE A 15 3.15 -30.73 8.64
CA ILE A 15 3.67 -29.68 9.52
C ILE A 15 2.57 -28.74 10.01
N GLN A 16 1.49 -28.53 9.24
CA GLN A 16 0.35 -27.70 9.66
C GLN A 16 -0.37 -28.26 10.90
N ASN A 17 -0.21 -29.55 11.20
CA ASN A 17 -0.81 -30.21 12.37
C ASN A 17 0.13 -30.20 13.59
N HIS A 18 1.36 -29.72 13.43
CA HIS A 18 2.33 -29.67 14.52
C HIS A 18 2.06 -28.44 15.38
N TRP A 19 2.14 -28.58 16.70
CA TRP A 19 1.85 -27.49 17.65
C TRP A 19 2.67 -26.20 17.39
N LEU A 20 3.93 -26.35 16.94
CA LEU A 20 4.77 -25.21 16.52
C LEU A 20 4.19 -24.39 15.35
N TRP A 21 3.33 -24.98 14.52
CA TRP A 21 2.69 -24.26 13.42
C TRP A 21 1.53 -23.38 13.89
N GLU A 22 1.02 -23.61 15.10
CA GLU A 22 -0.08 -22.84 15.69
C GLU A 22 0.38 -21.55 16.37
N ASP A 23 1.70 -21.35 16.53
CA ASP A 23 2.28 -20.16 17.14
C ASP A 23 1.89 -18.89 16.37
N LYS A 24 1.31 -17.93 17.10
CA LYS A 24 0.79 -16.66 16.57
C LYS A 24 1.45 -15.46 17.26
N PRO A 25 1.54 -14.30 16.58
CA PRO A 25 1.12 -14.06 15.20
C PRO A 25 2.13 -14.61 14.20
N PHE A 26 1.65 -15.07 13.04
CA PHE A 26 2.53 -15.56 11.99
C PHE A 26 3.49 -14.46 11.51
N SER A 27 4.71 -14.85 11.18
CA SER A 27 5.61 -14.01 10.38
C SER A 27 5.11 -13.94 8.92
N ARG A 28 5.55 -12.95 8.14
CA ARG A 28 5.20 -12.87 6.71
C ARG A 28 5.69 -14.10 5.93
N GLY A 29 6.88 -14.61 6.25
CA GLY A 29 7.42 -15.82 5.65
C GLY A 29 6.57 -17.05 5.98
N GLN A 30 6.22 -17.25 7.24
CA GLN A 30 5.34 -18.34 7.68
C GLN A 30 3.96 -18.27 7.00
N ALA A 31 3.37 -17.08 6.87
CA ALA A 31 2.10 -16.89 6.16
C ALA A 31 2.20 -17.24 4.67
N PHE A 32 3.32 -16.93 4.00
CA PHE A 32 3.53 -17.33 2.61
C PHE A 32 3.71 -18.85 2.47
N VAL A 33 4.48 -19.49 3.36
CA VAL A 33 4.60 -20.95 3.40
C VAL A 33 3.25 -21.60 3.67
N ASP A 34 2.44 -21.03 4.56
CA ASP A 34 1.09 -21.51 4.83
C ASP A 34 0.20 -21.47 3.58
N LEU A 35 0.28 -20.41 2.76
CA LEU A 35 -0.41 -20.39 1.46
C LEU A 35 0.03 -21.53 0.55
N LEU A 36 1.34 -21.79 0.44
CA LEU A 36 1.90 -22.91 -0.34
C LEU A 36 1.37 -24.27 0.16
N LEU A 37 1.30 -24.45 1.48
CA LEU A 37 0.80 -25.66 2.12
C LEU A 37 -0.73 -25.81 2.02
N MET A 38 -1.49 -24.71 1.91
CA MET A 38 -2.93 -24.73 1.72
C MET A 38 -3.38 -24.94 0.27
N ALA A 39 -2.59 -24.49 -0.71
CA ALA A 39 -2.91 -24.60 -2.13
C ALA A 39 -3.10 -26.06 -2.56
N ASN A 40 -4.08 -26.32 -3.43
CA ASN A 40 -4.36 -27.67 -3.90
C ASN A 40 -3.15 -28.25 -4.65
N HIS A 41 -2.73 -29.47 -4.31
CA HIS A 41 -1.60 -30.14 -4.97
C HIS A 41 -1.99 -30.83 -6.29
N LYS A 42 -3.29 -31.05 -6.51
CA LYS A 42 -3.93 -31.56 -7.72
C LYS A 42 -5.26 -30.84 -7.93
N ASP A 43 -5.76 -30.82 -9.16
CA ASP A 43 -7.09 -30.31 -9.44
C ASP A 43 -8.14 -31.03 -8.58
N ASN A 44 -9.03 -30.28 -7.96
CA ASN A 44 -10.03 -30.83 -7.06
C ASN A 44 -11.36 -30.10 -7.23
N LYS A 45 -12.46 -30.84 -7.11
CA LYS A 45 -13.81 -30.29 -7.14
C LYS A 45 -14.31 -30.19 -5.71
N ILE A 46 -14.67 -28.98 -5.30
CA ILE A 46 -15.23 -28.74 -3.97
C ILE A 46 -16.68 -28.30 -4.09
N LEU A 47 -17.54 -28.82 -3.22
CA LEU A 47 -18.89 -28.30 -3.06
C LEU A 47 -18.80 -27.02 -2.22
N PHE A 48 -19.04 -25.87 -2.83
CA PHE A 48 -19.03 -24.59 -2.15
C PHE A 48 -20.33 -23.85 -2.44
N ASN A 49 -21.08 -23.53 -1.37
CA ASN A 49 -22.38 -22.86 -1.45
C ASN A 49 -23.40 -23.59 -2.37
N GLY A 50 -23.42 -24.92 -2.31
CA GLY A 50 -24.33 -25.77 -3.10
C GLY A 50 -23.91 -25.97 -4.57
N GLU A 51 -22.81 -25.34 -5.01
CA GLU A 51 -22.29 -25.47 -6.37
C GLU A 51 -20.97 -26.25 -6.38
N LEU A 52 -20.82 -27.13 -7.37
CA LEU A 52 -19.57 -27.88 -7.56
C LEU A 52 -18.57 -27.01 -8.30
N ILE A 53 -17.53 -26.55 -7.60
CA ILE A 53 -16.53 -25.64 -8.15
C ILE A 53 -15.22 -26.41 -8.34
N GLU A 54 -14.71 -26.39 -9.57
CA GLU A 54 -13.39 -26.90 -9.88
C GLU A 54 -12.30 -25.90 -9.46
N VAL A 55 -11.39 -26.36 -8.61
CA VAL A 55 -10.25 -25.59 -8.10
C VAL A 55 -8.98 -26.25 -8.61
N LYS A 56 -8.29 -25.53 -9.50
CA LYS A 56 -7.05 -26.00 -10.11
C LYS A 56 -5.93 -26.17 -9.08
N ARG A 57 -4.95 -27.00 -9.42
CA ARG A 57 -3.68 -27.14 -8.72
C ARG A 57 -3.02 -25.77 -8.57
N GLY A 58 -2.42 -25.53 -7.40
CA GLY A 58 -1.82 -24.25 -7.02
C GLY A 58 -2.84 -23.21 -6.55
N SER A 59 -4.14 -23.52 -6.54
CA SER A 59 -5.19 -22.60 -6.07
C SER A 59 -5.89 -23.09 -4.80
N ARG A 60 -6.46 -22.15 -4.04
CA ARG A 60 -7.27 -22.41 -2.85
C ARG A 60 -8.42 -21.41 -2.76
N ILE A 61 -9.62 -21.90 -2.46
CA ILE A 61 -10.74 -21.07 -2.04
C ILE A 61 -10.61 -20.79 -0.54
N THR A 62 -10.65 -19.51 -0.17
CA THR A 62 -10.53 -19.02 1.20
C THR A 62 -11.24 -17.67 1.35
N SER A 63 -11.04 -17.00 2.48
CA SER A 63 -11.49 -15.64 2.74
C SER A 63 -10.45 -14.86 3.54
N LEU A 64 -10.50 -13.53 3.44
CA LEU A 64 -9.64 -12.66 4.26
C LEU A 64 -9.80 -12.92 5.76
N ARG A 65 -11.03 -13.23 6.20
CA ARG A 65 -11.31 -13.53 7.61
C ARG A 65 -10.62 -14.82 8.06
N GLN A 66 -10.78 -15.90 7.29
CA GLN A 66 -10.12 -17.19 7.60
C GLN A 66 -8.60 -17.06 7.67
N LEU A 67 -7.98 -16.37 6.71
CA LEU A 67 -6.53 -16.13 6.73
C LEU A 67 -6.10 -15.27 7.93
N SER A 68 -6.90 -14.26 8.28
CA SER A 68 -6.61 -13.38 9.42
C SER A 68 -6.66 -14.13 10.76
N GLU A 69 -7.67 -14.98 10.94
CA GLU A 69 -7.83 -15.83 12.13
C GLU A 69 -6.72 -16.89 12.22
N ALA A 70 -6.36 -17.51 11.09
CA ALA A 70 -5.26 -18.47 11.00
C ALA A 70 -3.91 -17.82 11.37
N TRP A 71 -3.62 -16.64 10.84
CA TRP A 71 -2.33 -15.98 11.01
C TRP A 71 -2.22 -15.12 12.28
N GLY A 72 -3.33 -14.92 13.00
CA GLY A 72 -3.38 -14.00 14.15
C GLY A 72 -3.17 -12.53 13.74
N TRP A 73 -3.66 -12.14 12.56
CA TRP A 73 -3.51 -10.80 12.00
C TRP A 73 -4.84 -10.05 11.95
N SER A 74 -4.77 -8.71 11.87
CA SER A 74 -5.95 -7.93 11.48
C SER A 74 -6.26 -8.13 10.00
N THR A 75 -7.54 -8.06 9.64
CA THR A 75 -8.00 -8.17 8.23
C THR A 75 -7.31 -7.17 7.31
N LYS A 76 -7.02 -5.96 7.81
CA LYS A 76 -6.27 -4.93 7.10
C LYS A 76 -4.82 -5.34 6.83
N LYS A 77 -4.14 -5.97 7.80
CA LYS A 77 -2.77 -6.48 7.63
C LYS A 77 -2.73 -7.63 6.62
N THR A 78 -3.65 -8.57 6.73
CA THR A 78 -3.83 -9.69 5.79
C THR A 78 -4.06 -9.18 4.37
N LYS A 79 -4.99 -8.25 4.17
CA LYS A 79 -5.26 -7.65 2.85
C LYS A 79 -4.01 -6.99 2.26
N LYS A 80 -3.32 -6.14 3.02
CA LYS A 80 -2.08 -5.49 2.58
C LYS A 80 -0.98 -6.49 2.21
N PHE A 81 -0.89 -7.61 2.94
CA PHE A 81 0.09 -8.64 2.65
C PHE A 81 -0.23 -9.37 1.34
N LEU A 82 -1.49 -9.74 1.11
CA LEU A 82 -1.90 -10.34 -0.17
C LEU A 82 -1.70 -9.38 -1.35
N GLU A 83 -2.02 -8.10 -1.19
CA GLU A 83 -1.76 -7.06 -2.20
C GLU A 83 -0.26 -6.92 -2.50
N LEU A 84 0.60 -7.09 -1.49
CA LEU A 84 2.05 -7.06 -1.66
C LEU A 84 2.53 -8.26 -2.49
N LEU A 85 2.08 -9.46 -2.16
CA LEU A 85 2.43 -10.68 -2.90
C LEU A 85 1.91 -10.63 -4.34
N GLU A 86 0.72 -10.07 -4.56
CA GLU A 86 0.15 -9.90 -5.90
C GLU A 86 0.94 -8.89 -6.74
N LYS A 87 1.38 -7.78 -6.15
CA LYS A 87 2.27 -6.81 -6.81
C LYS A 87 3.60 -7.42 -7.24
N ASP A 88 4.11 -8.36 -6.46
CA ASP A 88 5.35 -9.08 -6.74
C ASP A 88 5.12 -10.31 -7.65
N ASN A 89 3.89 -10.49 -8.17
CA ASN A 89 3.47 -11.61 -9.02
C ASN A 89 3.72 -13.00 -8.38
N MET A 90 3.73 -13.08 -7.05
CA MET A 90 3.85 -14.35 -6.33
C MET A 90 2.51 -15.10 -6.27
N ILE A 91 1.41 -14.35 -6.22
CA ILE A 91 0.05 -14.87 -6.17
C ILE A 91 -0.88 -14.03 -7.06
N THR A 92 -2.01 -14.61 -7.45
CA THR A 92 -3.16 -13.90 -8.00
C THR A 92 -4.35 -14.08 -7.07
N VAL A 93 -5.04 -12.98 -6.73
CA VAL A 93 -6.23 -13.02 -5.86
C VAL A 93 -7.47 -12.62 -6.63
N LYS A 94 -8.38 -13.56 -6.84
CA LYS A 94 -9.71 -13.29 -7.44
C LYS A 94 -10.77 -13.34 -6.36
N SER A 95 -11.25 -12.17 -5.97
CA SER A 95 -12.39 -12.06 -5.05
C SER A 95 -13.68 -11.84 -5.82
N ASP A 96 -14.68 -12.66 -5.52
CA ASP A 96 -16.07 -12.52 -5.94
C ASP A 96 -16.94 -12.29 -4.68
N ASN A 97 -18.20 -11.88 -4.85
CA ASN A 97 -19.14 -11.64 -3.77
C ASN A 97 -19.32 -12.85 -2.83
N LYS A 98 -18.99 -14.05 -3.30
CA LYS A 98 -19.15 -15.31 -2.56
C LYS A 98 -17.85 -15.94 -2.07
N LYS A 99 -16.71 -15.66 -2.72
CA LYS A 99 -15.46 -16.41 -2.47
C LYS A 99 -14.22 -15.61 -2.84
N THR A 100 -13.11 -15.88 -2.14
CA THR A 100 -11.78 -15.44 -2.56
C THR A 100 -10.97 -16.65 -3.02
N LEU A 101 -10.61 -16.66 -4.30
CA LEU A 101 -9.72 -17.65 -4.89
C LEU A 101 -8.30 -17.08 -4.91
N VAL A 102 -7.41 -17.69 -4.12
CA VAL A 102 -5.97 -17.38 -4.14
C VAL A 102 -5.29 -18.43 -5.03
N THR A 103 -4.51 -17.98 -6.00
CA THR A 103 -3.70 -18.85 -6.87
C THR A 103 -2.23 -18.49 -6.68
N ILE A 104 -1.40 -19.50 -6.47
CA ILE A 104 0.04 -19.32 -6.36
C ILE A 104 0.62 -19.37 -7.77
N GLU A 105 1.22 -18.27 -8.18
CA GLU A 105 1.88 -18.18 -9.47
C GLU A 105 3.14 -19.04 -9.44
N ASN A 106 3.37 -19.78 -10.53
CA ASN A 106 4.50 -20.70 -10.65
C ASN A 106 4.57 -21.75 -9.52
N TYR A 107 3.42 -22.25 -9.05
CA TYR A 107 3.34 -23.30 -8.03
C TYR A 107 4.25 -24.52 -8.36
N GLY A 108 4.47 -24.82 -9.64
CA GLY A 108 5.42 -25.83 -10.10
C GLY A 108 6.86 -25.57 -9.64
N VAL A 109 7.36 -24.34 -9.69
CA VAL A 109 8.72 -23.98 -9.21
C VAL A 109 8.92 -24.35 -7.75
N TYR A 110 7.87 -24.23 -6.94
CA TYR A 110 7.94 -24.51 -5.51
C TYR A 110 7.76 -25.99 -5.17
N GLN A 111 7.22 -26.81 -6.09
CA GLN A 111 6.68 -28.15 -5.75
C GLN A 111 6.98 -29.26 -6.77
N GLU A 112 7.55 -28.98 -7.93
CA GLU A 112 8.01 -29.95 -8.93
C GLU A 112 9.51 -30.23 -8.85
N VAL A 113 9.84 -31.50 -8.61
CA VAL A 113 11.21 -31.99 -8.72
C VAL A 113 11.52 -32.23 -10.20
N GLY A 114 12.34 -31.37 -10.81
CA GLY A 114 12.91 -31.58 -12.16
C GLY A 114 12.62 -30.45 -13.15
N ASN A 115 13.66 -30.00 -13.86
CA ASN A 115 13.71 -28.93 -14.87
C ASN A 115 13.51 -27.48 -14.40
N THR A 116 14.46 -27.02 -13.59
CA THR A 116 14.62 -25.60 -13.25
C THR A 116 14.87 -24.71 -14.48
N GLU A 117 15.38 -25.26 -15.58
CA GLU A 117 15.71 -24.52 -16.81
C GLU A 117 14.48 -24.21 -17.68
N GLU A 118 13.61 -25.19 -17.96
CA GLU A 118 12.37 -24.96 -18.75
C GLU A 118 11.36 -24.06 -18.02
N THR A 119 11.43 -24.03 -16.69
CA THR A 119 10.51 -23.22 -15.87
C THR A 119 10.96 -21.75 -15.81
N GLN A 120 12.27 -21.45 -15.95
CA GLN A 120 12.81 -20.09 -16.00
C GLN A 120 12.53 -19.40 -17.36
N GLU A 121 12.57 -20.11 -18.48
CA GLU A 121 12.20 -19.53 -19.78
C GLU A 121 10.69 -19.21 -19.86
N LYS A 122 9.84 -20.09 -19.28
CA LYS A 122 8.41 -19.79 -19.08
C LYS A 122 8.17 -18.62 -18.13
N HIS A 123 9.07 -18.36 -17.18
CA HIS A 123 8.97 -17.24 -16.23
C HIS A 123 9.11 -15.87 -16.92
N GLN A 124 10.02 -15.73 -17.89
CA GLN A 124 10.12 -14.50 -18.70
C GLN A 124 8.89 -14.34 -19.62
N GLY A 125 8.48 -15.40 -20.31
CA GLY A 125 7.32 -15.35 -21.22
C GLY A 125 5.98 -15.04 -20.53
N ASN A 126 5.68 -15.72 -19.41
CA ASN A 126 4.41 -15.55 -18.70
C ASN A 126 4.36 -14.24 -17.90
N SER A 127 5.49 -13.75 -17.37
CA SER A 127 5.53 -12.44 -16.70
C SER A 127 5.27 -11.31 -17.71
N GLU A 128 5.84 -11.40 -18.91
CA GLU A 128 5.56 -10.46 -20.00
C GLU A 128 4.11 -10.55 -20.51
N GLU A 129 3.55 -11.76 -20.67
CA GLU A 129 2.16 -11.93 -21.10
C GLU A 129 1.18 -11.41 -20.04
N THR A 130 1.45 -11.65 -18.75
CA THR A 130 0.63 -11.16 -17.63
C THR A 130 0.72 -9.64 -17.51
N GLN A 131 1.91 -9.05 -17.69
CA GLN A 131 2.07 -7.59 -17.80
C GLN A 131 1.28 -7.02 -19.00
N ARG A 132 1.29 -7.69 -20.16
CA ARG A 132 0.53 -7.27 -21.35
C ARG A 132 -0.98 -7.40 -21.14
N LYS A 133 -1.47 -8.45 -20.48
CA LYS A 133 -2.88 -8.64 -20.09
C LYS A 133 -3.34 -7.62 -19.06
N ASN A 134 -2.53 -7.33 -18.04
CA ASN A 134 -2.84 -6.31 -17.03
C ASN A 134 -2.86 -4.90 -17.64
N LYS A 135 -1.99 -4.60 -18.61
CA LYS A 135 -2.01 -3.34 -19.36
C LYS A 135 -3.20 -3.22 -20.31
N ARG A 136 -3.70 -4.32 -20.88
CA ARG A 136 -4.95 -4.36 -21.69
C ARG A 136 -6.20 -4.21 -20.82
N ASN A 137 -6.30 -4.94 -19.70
CA ASN A 137 -7.42 -4.83 -18.76
C ASN A 137 -7.50 -3.44 -18.11
N SER A 138 -6.36 -2.82 -17.78
CA SER A 138 -6.33 -1.44 -17.26
C SER A 138 -6.84 -0.42 -18.28
N LYS A 139 -6.51 -0.56 -19.57
CA LYS A 139 -7.03 0.29 -20.66
C LYS A 139 -8.53 0.09 -20.93
N GLU A 140 -9.03 -1.12 -20.76
CA GLU A 140 -10.45 -1.44 -20.97
C GLU A 140 -11.33 -0.97 -19.80
N ILE A 141 -10.81 -1.07 -18.57
CA ILE A 141 -11.42 -0.47 -17.37
C ILE A 141 -11.45 1.06 -17.51
N GLN A 142 -10.36 1.71 -17.93
CA GLN A 142 -10.34 3.16 -18.18
C GLN A 142 -11.34 3.62 -19.26
N LYS A 143 -11.61 2.81 -20.30
CA LYS A 143 -12.62 3.13 -21.32
C LYS A 143 -14.05 3.06 -20.80
N LYS A 144 -14.36 2.18 -19.84
CA LYS A 144 -15.69 2.07 -19.22
C LYS A 144 -15.90 3.16 -18.14
N THR A 145 -14.87 3.53 -17.37
CA THR A 145 -14.96 4.63 -16.38
C THR A 145 -15.13 6.00 -17.04
N ASN A 146 -14.43 6.26 -18.15
CA ASN A 146 -14.52 7.53 -18.89
C ASN A 146 -15.90 7.87 -19.49
N LYS A 147 -16.83 6.90 -19.58
CA LYS A 147 -18.20 7.15 -20.06
C LYS A 147 -19.12 7.65 -18.96
N ASN A 148 -18.92 7.19 -17.71
CA ASN A 148 -19.66 7.68 -16.54
C ASN A 148 -19.09 9.01 -16.01
N ASP A 149 -17.79 9.24 -16.16
CA ASP A 149 -17.16 10.48 -15.69
C ASP A 149 -17.54 11.70 -16.55
N LYS A 150 -17.89 11.54 -17.83
CA LYS A 150 -18.36 12.66 -18.70
C LYS A 150 -19.74 13.19 -18.31
N GLU A 151 -20.64 12.32 -17.85
CA GLU A 151 -21.97 12.71 -17.35
C GLU A 151 -21.86 13.40 -15.98
N ARG A 152 -20.99 12.89 -15.10
CA ARG A 152 -20.66 13.54 -13.83
C ARG A 152 -19.98 14.90 -14.01
N TYR A 153 -19.01 15.00 -14.92
CA TYR A 153 -18.34 16.27 -15.23
C TYR A 153 -19.28 17.31 -15.83
N LYS A 154 -20.30 16.93 -16.62
CA LYS A 154 -21.30 17.87 -17.12
C LYS A 154 -22.18 18.41 -16.00
N ASN A 155 -22.68 17.55 -15.12
CA ASN A 155 -23.49 17.96 -13.97
C ASN A 155 -22.71 18.79 -12.95
N ASP A 156 -21.43 18.46 -12.74
CA ASP A 156 -20.57 19.25 -11.87
C ASP A 156 -20.24 20.61 -12.51
N LYS A 157 -20.03 20.70 -13.83
CA LYS A 157 -19.77 21.99 -14.50
C LYS A 157 -20.95 22.96 -14.44
N GLU A 158 -22.18 22.46 -14.53
CA GLU A 158 -23.41 23.25 -14.37
C GLU A 158 -23.61 23.70 -12.92
N ARG A 159 -23.30 22.84 -11.93
CA ARG A 159 -23.27 23.23 -10.51
C ARG A 159 -22.18 24.27 -10.20
N TYR A 160 -20.99 24.09 -10.77
CA TYR A 160 -19.88 25.03 -10.61
C TYR A 160 -20.14 26.37 -11.30
N LYS A 161 -20.92 26.43 -12.39
CA LYS A 161 -21.35 27.69 -13.01
C LYS A 161 -22.34 28.45 -12.14
N ASN A 162 -23.37 27.76 -11.64
CA ASN A 162 -24.36 28.36 -10.74
C ASN A 162 -23.75 28.80 -9.40
N ASP A 163 -22.76 28.07 -8.87
CA ASP A 163 -22.02 28.47 -7.67
C ASP A 163 -21.01 29.59 -7.93
N LYS A 164 -20.53 29.78 -9.17
CA LYS A 164 -19.65 30.89 -9.54
C LYS A 164 -20.43 32.20 -9.68
N GLU A 165 -21.58 32.18 -10.36
CA GLU A 165 -22.45 33.36 -10.48
C GLU A 165 -22.97 33.84 -9.12
N ARG A 166 -23.12 32.93 -8.14
CA ARG A 166 -23.47 33.30 -6.74
C ARG A 166 -22.31 33.80 -5.89
N LYS A 167 -21.05 33.59 -6.32
CA LYS A 167 -19.83 34.00 -5.59
C LYS A 167 -19.13 35.21 -6.22
N GLU A 168 -19.46 35.54 -7.46
CA GLU A 168 -18.94 36.71 -8.17
C GLU A 168 -19.52 38.04 -7.64
N GLU A 169 -20.59 38.03 -6.84
CA GLU A 169 -21.02 39.23 -6.09
C GLU A 169 -20.27 39.46 -4.76
N GLU A 170 -19.39 38.55 -4.30
CA GLU A 170 -18.86 38.62 -2.92
C GLU A 170 -17.34 38.39 -2.74
N SER A 171 -16.50 38.44 -3.79
CA SER A 171 -15.03 38.28 -3.58
C SER A 171 -14.18 39.42 -4.12
N GLN A 172 -13.63 40.18 -3.18
CA GLN A 172 -12.47 41.08 -3.34
C GLN A 172 -11.19 40.27 -3.67
N PRO A 173 -10.19 40.85 -4.35
CA PRO A 173 -8.97 40.14 -4.76
C PRO A 173 -8.13 39.63 -3.56
N ALA A 174 -7.53 38.44 -3.72
CA ALA A 174 -6.74 37.76 -2.69
C ALA A 174 -5.46 38.53 -2.32
N SER A 175 -5.36 38.92 -1.06
CA SER A 175 -4.19 39.56 -0.45
C SER A 175 -2.95 38.63 -0.40
N PRO A 176 -1.74 39.20 -0.30
CA PRO A 176 -0.49 38.43 -0.14
C PRO A 176 -0.55 37.48 1.06
N ARG A 177 0.07 36.28 0.95
CA ARG A 177 0.27 35.40 2.11
C ARG A 177 1.16 36.13 3.13
N PHE A 178 0.55 36.60 4.21
CA PHE A 178 1.27 37.23 5.30
C PHE A 178 1.79 36.14 6.24
N TYR A 179 3.11 35.96 6.31
CA TYR A 179 3.73 35.10 7.32
C TYR A 179 3.84 35.87 8.65
N PRO A 180 3.59 35.24 9.80
CA PRO A 180 3.61 35.92 11.11
C PRO A 180 4.95 36.58 11.45
N SER A 181 6.06 36.07 10.91
CA SER A 181 7.39 36.65 11.06
C SER A 181 8.31 36.25 9.89
N PRO A 182 9.46 36.92 9.70
CA PRO A 182 10.47 36.50 8.73
C PRO A 182 10.97 35.06 8.94
N ILE A 183 10.95 34.57 10.17
CA ILE A 183 11.36 33.19 10.50
C ILE A 183 10.29 32.20 10.02
N HIS A 184 9.00 32.55 10.12
CA HIS A 184 7.92 31.76 9.55
C HIS A 184 8.05 31.66 8.03
N GLU A 185 8.42 32.74 7.35
CA GLU A 185 8.66 32.74 5.91
C GLU A 185 9.86 31.86 5.53
N LEU A 186 10.96 31.91 6.29
CA LEU A 186 12.12 31.03 6.09
C LEU A 186 11.77 29.56 6.28
N LEU A 187 11.00 29.22 7.31
CA LEU A 187 10.57 27.84 7.58
C LEU A 187 9.53 27.34 6.55
N ALA A 188 8.66 28.21 6.05
CA ALA A 188 7.66 27.86 5.04
C ALA A 188 8.29 27.53 3.67
N ASN A 189 9.44 28.13 3.37
CA ASN A 189 10.18 27.96 2.12
C ASN A 189 11.40 27.02 2.26
N SER A 190 11.54 26.35 3.40
CA SER A 190 12.61 25.37 3.64
C SER A 190 12.41 24.10 2.79
N ASP A 191 13.47 23.64 2.14
CA ASP A 191 13.45 22.41 1.33
C ASP A 191 13.22 21.14 2.18
N SER A 192 13.60 21.20 3.46
CA SER A 192 13.38 20.09 4.40
C SER A 192 11.96 20.00 4.96
N LEU A 193 11.11 21.01 4.72
CA LEU A 193 9.72 21.06 5.18
C LEU A 193 8.74 21.02 4.00
N SER A 194 7.94 19.96 3.94
CA SER A 194 6.78 19.98 3.03
C SER A 194 5.79 21.08 3.44
N PRO A 195 5.04 21.69 2.49
CA PRO A 195 4.03 22.71 2.81
C PRO A 195 3.01 22.24 3.85
N VAL A 196 2.70 20.94 3.86
CA VAL A 196 1.79 20.32 4.84
C VAL A 196 2.42 20.27 6.24
N SER A 197 3.73 20.00 6.33
CA SER A 197 4.45 19.93 7.60
C SER A 197 4.59 21.32 8.23
N TYR A 198 4.93 22.35 7.45
CA TYR A 198 4.93 23.74 7.92
C TYR A 198 3.54 24.12 8.45
N LYS A 199 2.49 23.87 7.66
CA LYS A 199 1.12 24.20 8.04
C LYS A 199 0.66 23.50 9.32
N THR A 200 1.02 22.23 9.48
CA THR A 200 0.53 21.41 10.59
C THR A 200 1.27 21.66 11.90
N PHE A 201 2.59 21.95 11.84
CA PHE A 201 3.43 21.98 13.05
C PHE A 201 4.02 23.35 13.36
N PHE A 202 4.12 24.25 12.38
CA PHE A 202 4.86 25.51 12.52
C PHE A 202 4.01 26.77 12.26
N GLU A 203 2.91 26.70 11.50
CA GLU A 203 2.07 27.87 11.17
C GLU A 203 1.52 28.59 12.42
N ASN A 204 1.12 27.83 13.45
CA ASN A 204 0.58 28.36 14.71
C ASN A 204 1.58 28.29 15.88
N ALA A 205 2.82 27.86 15.64
CA ALA A 205 3.83 27.83 16.69
C ALA A 205 4.32 29.25 17.00
N ASP A 206 4.62 29.55 18.27
CA ASP A 206 5.28 30.82 18.64
C ASP A 206 6.78 30.65 18.39
N ILE A 207 7.27 31.27 17.32
CA ILE A 207 8.65 31.14 16.85
C ILE A 207 9.36 32.49 17.00
N ARG A 208 10.40 32.51 17.83
CA ARG A 208 11.17 33.72 18.14
C ARG A 208 12.65 33.45 17.97
N GLU A 209 13.40 34.48 17.60
CA GLU A 209 14.85 34.43 17.58
C GLU A 209 15.39 35.30 18.71
N GLU A 210 16.11 34.68 19.65
CA GLU A 210 16.78 35.37 20.74
C GLU A 210 18.26 34.99 20.73
N VAL A 211 19.15 35.98 20.64
CA VAL A 211 20.61 35.80 20.74
C VAL A 211 21.16 34.75 19.74
N GLY A 212 20.60 34.70 18.53
CA GLY A 212 21.04 33.76 17.47
C GLY A 212 20.53 32.33 17.62
N VAL A 213 19.60 32.08 18.57
CA VAL A 213 18.91 30.81 18.76
C VAL A 213 17.43 30.98 18.39
N ILE A 214 16.90 30.09 17.55
CA ILE A 214 15.48 30.06 17.22
C ILE A 214 14.76 29.22 18.27
N GLN A 215 13.89 29.84 19.06
CA GLN A 215 13.02 29.17 20.00
C GLN A 215 11.67 28.88 19.34
N ILE A 216 11.24 27.62 19.35
CA ILE A 216 9.96 27.18 18.80
C ILE A 216 9.11 26.65 19.94
N LYS A 217 8.04 27.36 20.27
CA LYS A 217 7.01 26.89 21.20
C LYS A 217 5.82 26.35 20.39
N PRO A 218 5.60 25.02 20.37
CA PRO A 218 4.47 24.45 19.65
C PRO A 218 3.13 24.87 20.27
N GLU A 219 2.08 24.93 19.44
CA GLU A 219 0.70 25.15 19.90
C GLU A 219 0.23 24.05 20.88
N ASN A 220 0.73 22.82 20.74
CA ASN A 220 0.38 21.67 21.57
C ASN A 220 1.61 20.78 21.84
N GLU A 221 1.72 20.26 23.07
CA GLU A 221 2.73 19.27 23.50
C GLU A 221 2.81 18.04 22.58
N PHE A 222 1.70 17.64 21.95
CA PHE A 222 1.68 16.56 20.98
C PHE A 222 2.63 16.82 19.79
N TYR A 223 2.77 18.08 19.36
CA TYR A 223 3.62 18.45 18.22
C TYR A 223 5.10 18.56 18.58
N LYS A 224 5.45 18.62 19.86
CA LYS A 224 6.84 18.71 20.34
C LYS A 224 7.70 17.56 19.80
N GLY A 225 7.16 16.34 19.77
CA GLY A 225 7.85 15.17 19.24
C GLY A 225 7.98 15.16 17.71
N ALA A 226 7.04 15.78 16.99
CA ALA A 226 7.09 15.90 15.54
C ALA A 226 8.11 16.96 15.11
N ILE A 227 8.09 18.13 15.75
CA ILE A 227 9.02 19.25 15.48
C ILE A 227 10.47 18.83 15.76
N LYS A 228 10.72 18.09 16.85
CA LYS A 228 12.05 17.57 17.19
C LYS A 228 12.73 16.76 16.08
N LYS A 229 11.95 16.12 15.20
CA LYS A 229 12.51 15.36 14.05
C LYS A 229 13.10 16.25 12.97
N TYR A 230 12.62 17.49 12.85
CA TYR A 230 13.06 18.45 11.83
C TYR A 230 14.21 19.34 12.31
N ILE A 231 14.45 19.44 13.62
CA ILE A 231 15.51 20.29 14.22
C ILE A 231 16.88 20.09 13.54
N PRO A 232 17.43 18.86 13.42
CA PRO A 232 18.79 18.70 12.90
C PRO A 232 18.95 19.23 11.46
N THR A 233 17.91 19.11 10.63
CA THR A 233 17.94 19.59 9.25
C THR A 233 17.73 21.10 9.18
N LEU A 234 16.81 21.62 9.99
CA LEU A 234 16.53 23.06 10.07
C LEU A 234 17.72 23.86 10.62
N GLU A 235 18.48 23.31 11.56
CA GLU A 235 19.71 23.93 12.08
C GLU A 235 20.78 24.05 10.99
N ILE A 236 20.87 23.07 10.09
CA ILE A 236 21.80 23.10 8.94
C ILE A 236 21.38 24.17 7.94
N GLU A 237 20.09 24.27 7.61
CA GLU A 237 19.57 25.22 6.62
C GLU A 237 19.55 26.67 7.12
N THR A 238 19.23 26.88 8.39
CA THR A 238 19.14 28.23 8.97
C THR A 238 20.47 28.73 9.52
N HIS A 239 21.47 27.85 9.64
CA HIS A 239 22.75 28.11 10.32
C HIS A 239 22.60 28.66 11.75
N LYS A 240 21.47 28.36 12.40
CA LYS A 240 21.13 28.80 13.75
C LYS A 240 20.74 27.59 14.58
N LYS A 241 21.03 27.65 15.87
CA LYS A 241 20.61 26.62 16.82
C LYS A 241 19.10 26.73 17.05
N ILE A 242 18.39 25.60 17.11
CA ILE A 242 16.94 25.59 17.30
C ILE A 242 16.58 24.85 18.59
N GLU A 243 15.88 25.54 19.48
CA GLU A 243 15.43 24.99 20.75
C GLU A 243 13.90 24.92 20.78
N VAL A 244 13.36 23.73 21.09
CA VAL A 244 11.91 23.55 21.26
C VAL A 244 11.57 23.65 22.74
N ILE A 245 10.97 24.77 23.12
CA ILE A 245 10.59 25.10 24.50
C ILE A 245 9.20 24.55 24.84
#